data_AF-A0A0N9WIG7-F1
#
_entry.id   AF-A0A0N9WIG7-F1
#
_cell.length_a   1.000
_cell.length_b   1.000
_cell.length_c   1.000
_cell.angle_alpha   90.00
_cell.angle_beta   90.00
_cell.angle_gamma   90.00
#
_symmetry.space_group_name_H-M   'P 1'
#
loop_
_entity.id
_entity.type
_entity.pdbx_description
1 polymer ?
#
loop_
_entity_poly.entity_id
_entity_poly.type
_entity_poly.pdbx_seq_one_letter_code
_entity_poly.pdbx_strand_id
1 'polypeptide(L)'
;MRILIGVAVFLFISGCMTSPVPAEKAARVPSDRVFAFQQPIEGNSGTIFVTRDGGLLGSACYIGVYVNGDFVARVGPGEGARFFTKPGEVFVGAGEDLKGNGLCSIGISLREVVTTMDAGEVRHFRIYGDASEGISIAPSSR
;
A
#
# COMPACT_ATOMS: atom_id res chain seq x y z
N MET A 1 -44.51 10.49 35.48
CA MET A 1 -43.23 10.26 36.17
C MET A 1 -42.53 9.14 35.39
N ARG A 2 -41.71 9.51 34.40
CA ARG A 2 -40.24 9.43 34.45
C ARG A 2 -39.77 7.96 34.47
N ILE A 3 -39.09 7.37 33.50
CA ILE A 3 -38.32 7.83 32.34
C ILE A 3 -38.21 6.60 31.42
N LEU A 4 -38.27 6.85 30.12
CA LEU A 4 -37.80 6.01 29.02
C LEU A 4 -36.43 5.38 29.35
N ILE A 5 -36.38 4.09 29.71
CA ILE A 5 -35.15 3.29 29.70
C ILE A 5 -35.17 2.58 28.34
N GLY A 6 -34.73 3.18 27.24
CA GLY A 6 -33.41 3.77 27.07
C GLY A 6 -32.50 2.71 26.46
N VAL A 7 -32.86 2.25 25.25
CA VAL A 7 -32.08 1.34 24.41
C VAL A 7 -30.73 2.01 24.12
N ALA A 8 -29.68 1.62 24.86
CA ALA A 8 -28.31 2.00 24.56
C ALA A 8 -27.61 0.83 23.85
N VAL A 9 -28.03 0.58 22.61
CA VAL A 9 -27.24 -0.21 21.67
C VAL A 9 -26.02 0.64 21.31
N PHE A 10 -24.90 0.38 21.96
CA PHE A 10 -23.59 0.88 21.52
C PHE A 10 -23.21 0.15 20.23
N LEU A 11 -23.72 0.63 19.09
CA LEU A 11 -23.16 0.34 17.78
C LEU A 11 -21.80 1.05 17.71
N PHE A 12 -20.74 0.38 18.16
CA PHE A 12 -19.39 0.74 17.76
C PHE A 12 -19.26 0.42 16.26
N ILE A 13 -19.50 1.43 15.44
CA ILE A 13 -19.20 1.38 14.02
C ILE A 13 -17.68 1.24 13.91
N SER A 14 -17.21 0.08 13.47
CA SER A 14 -15.80 -0.23 13.26
C SER A 14 -15.23 0.73 12.22
N GLY A 15 -14.53 1.77 12.67
CA GLY A 15 -13.82 2.71 11.81
C GLY A 15 -12.71 2.01 11.03
N CYS A 16 -12.39 2.52 9.83
CA CYS A 16 -11.29 2.04 9.00
C CYS A 16 -10.00 1.85 9.84
N MET A 17 -9.37 0.68 9.67
CA MET A 17 -8.19 0.25 10.43
C MET A 17 -6.94 1.08 10.13
N THR A 18 -6.91 1.78 8.99
CA THR A 18 -5.84 2.67 8.55
C THR A 18 -6.41 3.99 8.00
N SER A 19 -5.59 5.04 7.97
CA SER A 19 -5.96 6.36 7.45
C SER A 19 -5.32 6.61 6.08
N PRO A 20 -6.09 6.94 5.03
CA PRO A 20 -5.53 7.24 3.72
C PRO A 20 -4.50 8.37 3.77
N VAL A 21 -3.35 8.18 3.11
CA VAL A 21 -2.32 9.21 2.93
C VAL A 21 -2.22 9.49 1.43
N PRO A 22 -2.47 10.73 0.97
CA PRO A 22 -2.27 11.11 -0.42
C PRO A 22 -0.80 10.97 -0.82
N ALA A 23 -0.53 10.53 -2.05
CA ALA A 23 0.81 10.34 -2.60
C ALA A 23 1.69 11.58 -2.49
N GLU A 24 1.12 12.78 -2.63
CA GLU A 24 1.86 14.04 -2.54
C GLU A 24 2.29 14.39 -1.12
N LYS A 25 1.62 13.80 -0.11
CA LYS A 25 1.91 13.99 1.31
C LYS A 25 2.69 12.83 1.92
N ALA A 26 2.83 11.73 1.18
CA ALA A 26 3.55 10.56 1.65
C ALA A 26 5.04 10.87 1.80
N ALA A 27 5.62 10.43 2.92
CA ALA A 27 7.06 10.51 3.10
C ALA A 27 7.75 9.60 2.07
N ARG A 28 8.86 10.06 1.47
CA ARG A 28 9.58 9.21 0.52
C ARG A 28 10.22 8.04 1.26
N VAL A 29 10.04 6.84 0.73
CA VAL A 29 10.77 5.66 1.21
C VAL A 29 12.28 5.91 1.05
N PRO A 30 13.09 5.72 2.11
CA PRO A 30 14.54 5.81 2.06
C PRO A 30 15.15 4.89 0.99
N SER A 31 16.25 5.32 0.36
CA SER A 31 16.85 4.61 -0.78
C SER A 31 17.40 3.24 -0.44
N ASP A 32 17.78 2.98 0.81
CA ASP A 32 18.22 1.67 1.31
C ASP A 32 17.08 0.64 1.39
N ARG A 33 15.83 1.08 1.21
CA ARG A 33 14.62 0.24 1.22
C ARG A 33 13.92 0.16 -0.12
N VAL A 34 14.54 0.66 -1.18
CA VAL A 34 14.04 0.55 -2.56
C VAL A 34 15.10 -0.15 -3.40
N PHE A 35 14.73 -1.25 -4.05
CA PHE A 35 15.69 -2.22 -4.60
C PHE A 35 15.70 -2.29 -6.13
N ALA A 36 14.61 -1.93 -6.80
CA ALA A 36 14.51 -2.04 -8.24
C ALA A 36 13.46 -1.08 -8.86
N PHE A 37 13.68 -0.75 -10.13
CA PHE A 37 12.83 0.10 -10.96
C PHE A 37 12.85 1.61 -10.65
N GLN A 38 13.99 2.18 -10.23
CA GLN A 38 14.11 3.62 -9.89
C GLN A 38 14.61 4.47 -11.06
N GLN A 39 15.09 3.84 -12.12
CA GLN A 39 15.53 4.53 -13.33
C GLN A 39 14.41 4.47 -14.38
N PRO A 40 14.04 5.61 -14.99
CA PRO A 40 13.13 5.62 -16.14
C PRO A 40 13.66 4.76 -17.28
N ILE A 41 12.76 4.15 -18.02
CA ILE A 41 13.07 3.45 -19.27
C ILE A 41 13.01 4.47 -20.39
N GLU A 42 14.11 4.63 -21.14
CA GLU A 42 14.19 5.62 -22.22
C GLU A 42 13.00 5.49 -23.19
N GLY A 43 12.38 6.64 -23.49
CA GLY A 43 11.32 6.78 -24.47
C GLY A 43 9.90 6.45 -23.98
N ASN A 44 9.70 5.39 -23.17
CA ASN A 44 8.37 4.78 -23.04
C ASN A 44 7.97 4.32 -21.62
N SER A 45 8.60 4.74 -20.52
CA SER A 45 8.20 4.23 -19.20
C SER A 45 6.82 4.71 -18.73
N GLY A 46 6.05 3.80 -18.13
CA GLY A 46 4.98 4.14 -17.19
C GLY A 46 5.56 4.31 -15.77
N THR A 47 4.82 4.99 -14.89
CA THR A 47 5.19 5.20 -13.48
C THR A 47 4.12 4.64 -12.56
N ILE A 48 4.54 3.82 -11.61
CA ILE A 48 3.70 3.31 -10.52
C ILE A 48 4.11 4.02 -9.25
N PHE A 49 3.14 4.62 -8.57
CA PHE A 49 3.33 5.20 -7.25
C PHE A 49 2.56 4.38 -6.24
N VAL A 50 3.24 3.82 -5.25
CA VAL A 50 2.62 3.04 -4.17
C VAL A 50 2.78 3.79 -2.87
N THR A 51 1.66 4.08 -2.21
CA THR A 51 1.61 4.71 -0.88
C THR A 51 1.06 3.72 0.13
N ARG A 52 1.56 3.73 1.36
CA ARG A 52 0.94 3.01 2.46
C ARG A 52 0.15 3.95 3.35
N ASP A 53 -1.09 3.59 3.64
CA ASP A 53 -1.92 4.30 4.60
C ASP A 53 -1.20 4.45 5.95
N GLY A 54 -1.49 5.56 6.63
CA GLY A 54 -1.02 5.81 7.98
C GLY A 54 -1.88 5.12 9.04
N GLY A 55 -1.52 5.35 10.30
CA GLY A 55 -2.24 4.82 11.46
C GLY A 55 -1.30 4.11 12.43
N LEU A 56 -1.80 3.86 13.65
CA LEU A 56 -1.00 3.24 14.71
C LEU A 56 -0.94 1.71 14.56
N LEU A 57 -1.97 1.11 13.96
CA LEU A 57 -2.07 -0.34 13.73
C LEU A 57 -1.20 -0.78 12.55
N GLY A 58 -0.37 -1.80 12.76
CA GLY A 58 0.59 -2.29 11.76
C GLY A 58 1.81 -1.38 11.57
N SER A 59 1.99 -0.36 12.40
CA SER A 59 3.09 0.62 12.27
C SER A 59 4.48 0.10 12.65
N ALA A 60 4.54 -1.04 13.31
CA ALA A 60 5.78 -1.63 13.83
C ALA A 60 6.67 -2.28 12.74
N CYS A 61 6.25 -2.27 11.47
CA CYS A 61 6.94 -2.98 10.39
C CYS A 61 6.75 -2.29 9.03
N TYR A 62 7.52 -2.73 8.04
CA TYR A 62 7.31 -2.38 6.64
C TYR A 62 6.45 -3.44 5.94
N ILE A 63 5.80 -3.03 4.85
CA ILE A 63 5.13 -3.94 3.91
C ILE A 63 5.98 -4.04 2.65
N GLY A 64 6.12 -5.26 2.14
CA GLY A 64 6.77 -5.52 0.88
C GLY A 64 5.93 -5.04 -0.28
N VAL A 65 6.52 -4.26 -1.18
CA VAL A 65 5.92 -3.93 -2.47
C VAL A 65 6.51 -4.81 -3.54
N TYR A 66 5.64 -5.32 -4.40
CA TYR A 66 5.98 -6.20 -5.50
C TYR A 66 5.54 -5.58 -6.83
N VAL A 67 6.37 -5.70 -7.86
CA VAL A 67 6.01 -5.33 -9.23
C VAL A 67 6.38 -6.51 -10.12
N ASN A 68 5.39 -7.09 -10.80
CA ASN A 68 5.55 -8.31 -11.61
C ASN A 68 6.23 -9.46 -10.84
N GLY A 69 5.89 -9.63 -9.56
CA GLY A 69 6.48 -10.64 -8.66
C GLY A 69 7.85 -10.29 -8.06
N ASP A 70 8.53 -9.24 -8.54
CA ASP A 70 9.81 -8.81 -7.96
C ASP A 70 9.58 -8.02 -6.67
N PHE A 71 10.33 -8.31 -5.61
CA PHE A 71 10.30 -7.55 -4.35
C PHE A 71 11.11 -6.26 -4.48
N VAL A 72 10.42 -5.12 -4.61
CA VAL A 72 11.02 -3.86 -5.08
C VAL A 72 11.19 -2.81 -3.99
N ALA A 73 10.44 -2.88 -2.89
CA ALA A 73 10.60 -1.94 -1.79
C ALA A 73 9.99 -2.42 -0.47
N ARG A 74 10.38 -1.75 0.61
CA ARG A 74 9.80 -1.88 1.96
C ARG A 74 9.19 -0.56 2.38
N VAL A 75 7.86 -0.53 2.52
CA VAL A 75 7.09 0.70 2.73
C VAL A 75 6.49 0.76 4.13
N GLY A 76 6.83 1.82 4.86
CA GLY A 76 6.32 2.12 6.19
C GLY A 76 4.99 2.88 6.14
N PRO A 77 4.26 2.99 7.26
CA PRO A 77 3.01 3.74 7.31
C PRO A 77 3.22 5.20 6.92
N GLY A 78 2.37 5.72 6.03
CA GLY A 78 2.45 7.08 5.51
C GLY A 78 3.62 7.34 4.57
N GLU A 79 4.34 6.31 4.15
CA GLU A 79 5.40 6.42 3.15
C GLU A 79 4.90 6.04 1.75
N GLY A 80 5.62 6.52 0.73
CA GLY A 80 5.37 6.17 -0.66
C GLY A 80 6.66 6.04 -1.49
N ALA A 81 6.60 5.17 -2.50
CA ALA A 81 7.69 4.89 -3.41
C ALA A 81 7.19 4.88 -4.86
N ARG A 82 8.11 5.19 -5.79
CA ARG A 82 7.85 5.20 -7.23
C ARG A 82 8.68 4.15 -7.96
N PHE A 83 8.07 3.54 -8.97
CA PHE A 83 8.66 2.48 -9.78
C PHE A 83 8.36 2.74 -11.26
N PHE A 84 9.34 2.52 -12.12
CA PHE A 84 9.19 2.65 -13.57
C PHE A 84 8.96 1.30 -14.23
N THR A 85 7.99 1.23 -15.12
CA THR A 85 7.63 0.00 -15.82
C THR A 85 7.62 0.23 -17.33
N LYS A 86 7.69 -0.87 -18.08
CA LYS A 86 7.34 -0.82 -19.50
C LYS A 86 5.83 -0.64 -19.64
N PRO A 87 5.34 -0.07 -20.75
CA PRO A 87 3.93 -0.11 -21.08
C PRO A 87 3.43 -1.55 -21.23
N GLY A 88 2.14 -1.76 -20.97
CA GLY A 88 1.49 -3.06 -20.99
C GLY A 88 0.97 -3.47 -19.62
N GLU A 89 0.70 -4.76 -19.47
CA GLU A 89 0.17 -5.34 -18.24
C GLU A 89 1.24 -5.32 -17.13
N VAL A 90 0.85 -4.86 -15.95
CA VAL A 90 1.69 -4.83 -14.76
C VAL A 90 0.90 -5.33 -13.55
N PHE A 91 1.52 -6.24 -12.81
CA PHE A 91 1.04 -6.71 -11.52
C PHE A 91 1.68 -5.87 -10.43
N VAL A 92 0.86 -5.30 -9.55
CA VAL A 92 1.31 -4.49 -8.41
C VAL A 92 0.82 -5.14 -7.15
N GLY A 93 1.75 -5.45 -6.25
CA GLY A 93 1.50 -6.26 -5.06
C GLY A 93 1.91 -5.61 -3.75
N ALA A 94 1.22 -6.02 -2.70
CA ALA A 94 1.60 -5.79 -1.31
C ALA A 94 1.61 -7.12 -0.54
N GLY A 95 2.66 -7.37 0.24
CA GLY A 95 2.83 -8.64 0.93
C GLY A 95 3.92 -8.59 2.00
N GLU A 96 4.48 -9.77 2.30
CA GLU A 96 5.55 -9.93 3.29
C GLU A 96 6.76 -9.03 3.01
N ASP A 97 7.36 -8.48 4.06
CA ASP A 97 8.66 -7.84 3.98
C ASP A 97 9.76 -8.92 4.00
N LEU A 98 10.26 -9.31 2.82
CA LEU A 98 11.30 -10.34 2.65
C LEU A 98 12.65 -9.95 3.28
N LYS A 99 12.85 -8.69 3.64
CA LYS A 99 14.05 -8.19 4.32
C LYS A 99 13.74 -7.67 5.73
N GLY A 100 12.53 -7.92 6.21
CA GLY A 100 12.05 -7.56 7.54
C GLY A 100 12.37 -8.62 8.58
N ASN A 101 12.08 -8.27 9.82
CA ASN A 101 12.05 -9.19 10.93
C ASN A 101 10.70 -9.02 11.64
N GLY A 102 10.15 -10.09 12.22
CA GLY A 102 8.91 -10.04 12.99
C GLY A 102 7.65 -10.25 12.16
N LEU A 103 6.53 -9.70 12.63
CA LEU A 103 5.18 -10.09 12.21
C LEU A 103 4.81 -9.78 10.76
N CYS A 104 5.53 -8.89 10.08
CA CYS A 104 5.23 -8.54 8.68
C CYS A 104 6.12 -9.27 7.67
N SER A 105 7.01 -10.12 8.16
CA SER A 105 7.83 -11.01 7.34
C SER A 105 7.26 -12.43 7.30
N ILE A 106 6.17 -12.70 8.01
CA ILE A 106 5.56 -14.02 8.13
C ILE A 106 4.04 -13.85 8.21
N GLY A 107 3.30 -14.54 7.36
CA GLY A 107 1.84 -14.66 7.46
C GLY A 107 1.07 -13.50 6.83
N ILE A 108 1.73 -12.66 6.01
CA ILE A 108 1.04 -11.67 5.16
C ILE A 108 0.98 -12.24 3.75
N SER A 109 -0.18 -12.73 3.33
CA SER A 109 -0.34 -13.19 1.95
C SER A 109 -0.09 -12.06 0.96
N LEU A 110 0.63 -12.36 -0.12
CA LEU A 110 0.78 -11.45 -1.25
C LEU A 110 -0.61 -11.18 -1.87
N ARG A 111 -0.99 -9.91 -1.93
CA ARG A 111 -2.16 -9.42 -2.65
C ARG A 111 -1.69 -8.61 -3.85
N GLU A 112 -2.19 -8.95 -5.03
CA GLU A 112 -1.84 -8.29 -6.27
C GLU A 112 -3.07 -7.76 -6.98
N VAL A 113 -2.88 -6.63 -7.65
CA VAL A 113 -3.83 -6.08 -8.61
C VAL A 113 -3.15 -5.94 -9.95
N VAL A 114 -3.89 -6.22 -11.02
CA VAL A 114 -3.42 -6.04 -12.39
C VAL A 114 -3.84 -4.65 -12.89
N THR A 115 -2.94 -3.99 -13.61
CA THR A 115 -3.25 -2.77 -14.34
C THR A 115 -2.59 -2.79 -15.71
N THR A 116 -3.10 -1.98 -16.63
CA THR A 116 -2.44 -1.72 -17.91
C THR A 116 -1.86 -0.31 -17.84
N MET A 117 -0.56 -0.21 -18.15
CA MET A 117 0.21 1.02 -18.16
C MET A 117 0.43 1.52 -19.58
N ASP A 118 0.11 2.79 -19.84
CA ASP A 118 0.54 3.48 -21.06
C ASP A 118 1.88 4.21 -20.87
N ALA A 119 2.55 4.56 -21.96
CA ALA A 119 3.79 5.33 -21.91
C ALA A 119 3.55 6.74 -21.34
N GLY A 120 4.36 7.13 -20.36
CA GLY A 120 4.22 8.43 -19.67
C GLY A 120 3.09 8.48 -18.65
N GLU A 121 2.30 7.42 -18.50
CA GLU A 121 1.21 7.36 -17.54
C GLU A 121 1.72 7.21 -16.11
N VAL A 122 1.04 7.83 -15.14
CA VAL A 122 1.26 7.65 -13.71
C VAL A 122 0.04 6.98 -13.10
N ARG A 123 0.21 5.80 -12.51
CA ARG A 123 -0.84 5.10 -11.76
C ARG A 123 -0.50 5.08 -10.27
N HIS A 124 -1.49 5.39 -9.44
CA HIS A 124 -1.35 5.40 -8.00
C HIS A 124 -2.02 4.17 -7.40
N PHE A 125 -1.38 3.61 -6.37
CA PHE A 125 -1.86 2.49 -5.60
C PHE A 125 -1.69 2.80 -4.11
N ARG A 126 -2.61 2.27 -3.31
CA ARG A 126 -2.53 2.37 -1.85
C ARG A 126 -2.53 1.01 -1.20
N ILE A 127 -1.66 0.85 -0.21
CA ILE A 127 -1.62 -0.27 0.71
C ILE A 127 -2.43 0.13 1.93
N TYR A 128 -3.40 -0.69 2.32
CA TYR A 128 -4.30 -0.43 3.44
C TYR A 128 -4.54 -1.70 4.27
N GLY A 129 -5.00 -1.50 5.50
CA GLY A 129 -5.46 -2.61 6.35
C GLY A 129 -6.94 -2.85 6.13
N ASP A 130 -7.28 -4.09 5.76
CA ASP A 130 -8.63 -4.63 5.68
C ASP A 130 -8.90 -5.55 6.89
N ALA A 131 -10.09 -5.42 7.49
CA ALA A 131 -10.43 -6.19 8.69
C ALA A 131 -10.65 -7.68 8.42
N SER A 132 -10.96 -8.07 7.18
CA SER A 132 -11.22 -9.44 6.77
C SER A 132 -10.03 -10.11 6.08
N GLU A 133 -9.23 -9.33 5.34
CA GLU A 133 -8.15 -9.84 4.50
C GLU A 133 -6.75 -9.49 5.01
N GLY A 134 -6.63 -8.64 6.03
CA GLY A 134 -5.35 -8.13 6.51
C GLY A 134 -4.80 -7.03 5.60
N ILE A 135 -3.52 -7.10 5.24
CA ILE A 135 -2.93 -6.09 4.35
C ILE A 135 -3.37 -6.36 2.90
N SER A 136 -3.82 -5.30 2.23
CA SER A 136 -4.24 -5.36 0.83
C SER A 136 -3.75 -4.13 0.05
N ILE A 137 -3.89 -4.18 -1.27
CA ILE A 137 -3.50 -3.12 -2.21
C ILE A 137 -4.64 -2.85 -3.20
N ALA A 138 -4.89 -1.57 -3.49
CA ALA A 138 -5.88 -1.17 -4.47
C ALA A 138 -5.43 0.07 -5.26
N PRO A 139 -5.95 0.27 -6.49
CA PRO A 139 -5.80 1.53 -7.20
C PRO A 139 -6.28 2.72 -6.36
N SER A 140 -5.60 3.85 -6.50
CA SER A 140 -5.98 5.12 -5.87
C SER A 140 -6.01 6.23 -6.92
N SER A 141 -6.86 7.23 -6.70
CA SER A 141 -6.88 8.44 -7.54
C SER A 141 -5.91 9.52 -7.06
N ARG A 142 -5.31 9.33 -5.87
CA ARG A 142 -4.42 10.24 -5.16
C ARG A 142 -3.43 9.48 -4.31
#